data_AF-A0A426ZNK6-F1
#
_entry.id   AF-A0A426ZNK6-F1
#
_cell.length_a   1.000
_cell.length_b   1.000
_cell.length_c   1.000
_cell.angle_alpha   90.00
_cell.angle_beta   90.00
_cell.angle_gamma   90.00
#
_symmetry.space_group_name_H-M   'P 1'
#
loop_
_entity.id
_entity.type
_entity.pdbx_description
1 polymer ?
#
loop_
_entity_poly.entity_id
_entity_poly.type
_entity_poly.pdbx_seq_one_letter_code
_entity_poly.pdbx_strand_id
1 'polypeptide(L)'
;GVHPTIKGVVWEFLLGCYDPKSTFDERTQLRQNRRSEYERLKSQCKEMENTVGSGKMITTPVISEDGQPIENPSSNGANLGEVQLPDNKTDNVTQDKEVIQWKLTLHQIGLDVVRTDRALQYYETPENQARLWDILAVYSWIDKEIGYCQGMSDLCSPIIIVIENEADAFWCFEHLMRRVVCIFLIYLAIWEKGLDDGGTTSNLGLMMRVILEVDGILMSHIPYGWKGIANETLKRRREWEGGKKTKEALRREEGETEKEEEQGESKLKEEKYRHNREFRMS
;
A
#
# COMPACT_ATOMS: atom_id res chain seq x y z
N GLY A 1 -12.04 0.98 -27.99
CA GLY A 1 -12.80 0.17 -27.02
C GLY A 1 -12.43 -1.29 -27.18
N VAL A 2 -12.39 -2.04 -26.09
CA VAL A 2 -12.07 -3.48 -26.08
C VAL A 2 -13.38 -4.29 -26.13
N HIS A 3 -13.44 -5.32 -26.98
CA HIS A 3 -14.63 -6.15 -27.14
C HIS A 3 -14.94 -6.94 -25.84
N PRO A 4 -16.20 -7.04 -25.38
CA PRO A 4 -16.56 -7.66 -24.09
C PRO A 4 -15.93 -9.03 -23.84
N THR A 5 -15.90 -9.89 -24.86
CA THR A 5 -15.38 -11.27 -24.76
C THR A 5 -13.89 -11.39 -24.45
N ILE A 6 -13.11 -10.33 -24.68
CA ILE A 6 -11.66 -10.31 -24.39
C ILE A 6 -11.31 -9.34 -23.27
N LYS A 7 -12.28 -8.61 -22.70
CA LYS A 7 -12.02 -7.59 -21.68
C LYS A 7 -11.29 -8.17 -20.47
N GLY A 8 -11.72 -9.33 -19.97
CA GLY A 8 -11.09 -10.01 -18.84
C GLY A 8 -9.59 -10.24 -19.07
N VAL A 9 -9.24 -10.86 -20.20
CA VAL A 9 -7.84 -11.14 -20.55
C VAL A 9 -7.03 -9.86 -20.72
N VAL A 10 -7.58 -8.86 -21.43
CA VAL A 10 -6.89 -7.59 -21.68
C VAL A 10 -6.65 -6.84 -20.37
N TRP A 11 -7.59 -6.88 -19.43
CA TRP A 11 -7.45 -6.22 -18.13
C TRP A 11 -6.31 -6.81 -17.30
N GLU A 12 -6.10 -8.13 -17.33
CA GLU A 12 -4.95 -8.74 -16.64
C GLU A 12 -3.60 -8.16 -17.16
N PHE A 13 -3.48 -7.84 -18.46
CA PHE A 13 -2.30 -7.15 -18.97
C PHE A 13 -2.25 -5.67 -18.59
N LEU A 14 -3.37 -4.94 -18.74
CA LEU A 14 -3.43 -3.51 -18.45
C LEU A 14 -3.12 -3.22 -16.98
N LEU A 15 -3.63 -4.05 -16.07
CA LEU A 15 -3.38 -3.96 -14.63
C LEU A 15 -1.99 -4.49 -14.23
N GLY A 16 -1.24 -5.07 -15.17
CA GLY A 16 0.14 -5.50 -14.97
C GLY A 16 0.27 -6.85 -14.29
N CYS A 17 -0.79 -7.66 -14.28
CA CYS A 17 -0.75 -9.03 -13.78
C CYS A 17 0.05 -9.97 -14.69
N TYR A 18 0.21 -9.60 -15.96
CA TYR A 18 1.07 -10.30 -16.91
C TYR A 18 2.07 -9.34 -17.55
N ASP A 19 3.30 -9.81 -17.71
CA ASP A 19 4.28 -9.17 -18.59
C ASP A 19 3.77 -9.25 -20.04
N PRO A 20 3.69 -8.14 -20.79
CA PRO A 20 3.34 -8.17 -22.22
C PRO A 20 4.22 -9.09 -23.08
N LYS A 21 5.45 -9.38 -22.64
CA LYS A 21 6.40 -10.28 -23.30
C LYS A 21 6.27 -11.74 -22.87
N SER A 22 5.46 -12.05 -21.87
CA SER A 22 5.25 -13.42 -21.40
C SER A 22 4.66 -14.30 -22.49
N THR A 23 4.93 -15.60 -22.41
CA THR A 23 4.32 -16.64 -23.23
C THR A 23 2.98 -17.10 -22.62
N PHE A 24 2.19 -17.85 -23.40
CA PHE A 24 0.93 -18.40 -22.90
C PHE A 24 1.13 -19.40 -21.75
N ASP A 25 2.16 -20.24 -21.84
CA ASP A 25 2.45 -21.27 -20.83
C ASP A 25 2.91 -20.63 -19.51
N GLU A 26 3.78 -19.63 -19.58
CA GLU A 26 4.20 -18.85 -18.41
C GLU A 26 3.01 -18.19 -17.71
N ARG A 27 2.09 -17.58 -18.47
CA ARG A 27 0.87 -16.99 -17.91
C ARG A 27 -0.05 -18.04 -17.29
N THR A 28 -0.15 -19.21 -17.90
CA THR A 28 -0.98 -20.30 -17.39
C THR A 28 -0.43 -20.82 -16.07
N GLN A 29 0.88 -21.03 -15.97
CA GLN A 29 1.54 -21.41 -14.74
C GLN A 29 1.42 -20.33 -13.66
N LEU A 30 1.64 -19.06 -14.03
CA LEU A 30 1.48 -17.94 -13.10
C LEU A 30 0.04 -17.84 -12.58
N ARG A 31 -0.96 -18.03 -13.45
CA ARG A 31 -2.37 -18.06 -13.06
C ARG A 31 -2.65 -19.18 -12.05
N GLN A 32 -2.16 -20.39 -12.31
CA GLN A 32 -2.33 -21.51 -11.39
C GLN A 32 -1.70 -21.22 -10.02
N ASN A 33 -0.46 -20.76 -10.00
CA ASN A 33 0.24 -20.40 -8.76
C ASN A 33 -0.52 -19.32 -7.97
N ARG A 34 -0.97 -18.27 -8.65
CA ARG A 34 -1.76 -17.18 -8.07
C ARG A 34 -3.08 -17.66 -7.48
N ARG A 35 -3.78 -18.55 -8.18
CA ARG A 35 -5.04 -19.13 -7.67
C ARG A 35 -4.80 -19.99 -6.43
N SER A 36 -3.79 -20.85 -6.44
CA SER A 36 -3.43 -21.64 -5.26
C SER A 36 -3.04 -20.78 -4.07
N GLU A 37 -2.29 -19.70 -4.31
CA GLU A 37 -1.89 -18.78 -3.25
C GLU A 37 -3.09 -18.00 -2.68
N TYR A 38 -4.01 -17.54 -3.54
CA TYR A 38 -5.23 -16.89 -3.08
C TYR A 38 -6.09 -17.83 -2.22
N GLU A 39 -6.25 -19.09 -2.62
CA GLU A 39 -6.99 -20.08 -1.83
C GLU A 39 -6.34 -20.33 -0.46
N ARG A 40 -5.02 -20.31 -0.38
CA ARG A 40 -4.28 -20.41 0.88
C ARG A 40 -4.57 -19.21 1.79
N LEU A 41 -4.51 -18.00 1.24
CA LEU A 41 -4.78 -16.76 1.98
C LEU A 41 -6.24 -16.68 2.44
N LYS A 42 -7.18 -17.08 1.57
CA LYS A 42 -8.60 -17.15 1.88
C LYS A 42 -8.88 -18.17 2.99
N SER A 43 -8.21 -19.33 2.96
CA SER A 43 -8.32 -20.35 4.02
C SER A 43 -7.82 -19.83 5.37
N GLN A 44 -6.69 -19.10 5.39
CA GLN A 44 -6.20 -18.45 6.61
C GLN A 44 -7.21 -17.44 7.16
N CYS A 45 -7.80 -16.61 6.30
CA CYS A 45 -8.85 -15.66 6.68
C CYS A 45 -10.08 -16.38 7.25
N LYS A 46 -10.45 -17.51 6.66
CA LYS A 46 -11.59 -18.33 7.08
C LYS A 46 -11.39 -19.00 8.44
N GLU A 47 -10.17 -19.40 8.77
CA GLU A 47 -9.84 -19.93 10.10
C GLU A 47 -10.05 -18.88 11.20
N MET A 48 -9.76 -17.61 10.90
CA MET A 48 -9.96 -16.50 11.83
C MET A 48 -11.42 -16.03 11.87
N GLU A 49 -12.08 -15.97 10.71
CA GLU A 49 -13.48 -15.56 10.57
C GLU A 49 -14.22 -16.46 9.55
N ASN A 50 -15.11 -17.30 10.06
CA ASN A 50 -15.77 -18.36 9.27
C ASN A 50 -16.66 -17.83 8.13
N THR A 51 -17.03 -16.55 8.18
CA THR A 51 -17.84 -15.89 7.16
C THR A 51 -17.07 -15.73 5.84
N VAL A 52 -15.74 -15.62 5.89
CA VAL A 52 -14.88 -15.53 4.68
C VAL A 52 -14.99 -16.80 3.84
N GLY A 53 -15.39 -16.65 2.58
CA GLY A 53 -15.59 -17.77 1.67
C GLY A 53 -16.86 -18.59 1.91
N SER A 54 -17.77 -18.11 2.74
CA SER A 54 -19.06 -18.79 3.00
C SER A 54 -20.17 -18.41 2.03
N GLY A 55 -19.95 -17.39 1.18
CA GLY A 55 -21.01 -16.78 0.36
C GLY A 55 -21.91 -15.84 1.16
N LYS A 56 -21.54 -15.50 2.40
CA LYS A 56 -22.19 -14.50 3.26
C LYS A 56 -21.21 -13.37 3.56
N MET A 57 -21.73 -12.23 3.97
CA MET A 57 -20.96 -11.05 4.34
C MET A 57 -21.44 -10.49 5.68
N ILE A 58 -20.55 -9.84 6.41
CA ILE A 58 -20.85 -9.25 7.72
C ILE A 58 -21.33 -7.81 7.52
N THR A 59 -22.60 -7.51 7.79
CA THR A 59 -23.17 -6.15 7.74
C THR A 59 -23.57 -5.61 9.11
N THR A 60 -23.29 -6.35 10.18
CA THR A 60 -23.52 -5.93 11.58
C THR A 60 -22.22 -6.08 12.38
N PRO A 61 -21.91 -5.18 13.31
CA PRO A 61 -20.73 -5.33 14.15
C PRO A 61 -20.88 -6.57 15.03
N VAL A 62 -19.95 -7.53 14.92
CA VAL A 62 -19.95 -8.79 15.67
C VAL A 62 -19.17 -8.66 16.99
N ILE A 63 -18.36 -7.61 17.15
CA ILE A 63 -17.42 -7.41 18.26
C ILE A 63 -17.51 -5.95 18.74
N SER A 64 -17.59 -5.73 20.05
CA SER A 64 -17.46 -4.41 20.68
C SER A 64 -16.02 -3.87 20.60
N GLU A 65 -15.81 -2.56 20.74
CA GLU A 65 -14.46 -1.94 20.75
C GLU A 65 -13.47 -2.60 21.75
N ASP A 66 -13.98 -3.26 22.78
CA ASP A 66 -13.22 -3.98 23.81
C ASP A 66 -12.92 -5.47 23.49
N GLY A 67 -13.22 -5.94 22.28
CA GLY A 67 -12.93 -7.31 21.85
C GLY A 67 -13.91 -8.38 22.37
N GLN A 68 -15.02 -7.99 22.99
CA GLN A 68 -16.08 -8.89 23.42
C GLN A 68 -17.12 -9.11 22.29
N PRO A 69 -17.59 -10.34 22.05
CA PRO A 69 -18.68 -10.60 21.11
C PRO A 69 -19.96 -9.86 21.54
N ILE A 70 -20.61 -9.14 20.62
CA ILE A 70 -21.93 -8.56 20.87
C ILE A 70 -22.98 -9.64 20.60
N GLU A 71 -23.55 -10.22 21.64
CA GLU A 71 -24.72 -11.11 21.51
C GLU A 71 -25.95 -10.31 21.05
N ASN A 72 -26.68 -10.81 20.06
CA ASN A 72 -28.08 -10.46 19.84
C ASN A 72 -28.92 -11.76 19.72
N PRO A 73 -30.16 -11.77 20.24
CA PRO A 73 -30.72 -12.94 20.90
C PRO A 73 -31.40 -13.88 19.91
N SER A 74 -30.77 -15.02 19.61
CA SER A 74 -31.47 -16.27 19.27
C SER A 74 -30.50 -17.44 19.14
N SER A 75 -30.12 -18.04 20.26
CA SER A 75 -30.06 -19.50 20.41
C SER A 75 -29.57 -19.88 21.80
N ASN A 76 -30.49 -20.43 22.58
CA ASN A 76 -30.35 -21.16 23.84
C ASN A 76 -28.96 -21.73 24.18
N GLY A 77 -28.41 -21.22 25.29
CA GLY A 77 -27.98 -22.00 26.46
C GLY A 77 -26.92 -23.08 26.30
N ALA A 78 -25.68 -22.77 26.70
CA ALA A 78 -24.83 -23.66 27.49
C ALA A 78 -23.74 -22.85 28.21
N ASN A 79 -23.62 -23.07 29.53
CA ASN A 79 -22.65 -22.48 30.45
C ASN A 79 -21.20 -22.46 29.91
N LEU A 80 -20.49 -21.35 30.12
CA LEU A 80 -19.03 -21.32 30.17
C LEU A 80 -18.58 -20.77 31.52
N GLY A 81 -17.96 -21.67 32.28
CA GLY A 81 -17.30 -21.38 33.53
C GLY A 81 -16.07 -20.50 33.34
N GLU A 82 -15.92 -19.60 34.29
CA GLU A 82 -14.75 -18.80 34.59
C GLU A 82 -13.46 -19.64 34.60
N VAL A 83 -12.47 -19.29 33.77
CA VAL A 83 -11.13 -19.88 33.83
C VAL A 83 -10.08 -18.77 33.89
N GLN A 84 -9.33 -18.77 34.98
CA GLN A 84 -8.14 -17.96 35.25
C GLN A 84 -7.06 -18.10 34.15
N LEU A 85 -6.43 -16.97 33.85
CA LEU A 85 -5.20 -16.86 33.04
C LEU A 85 -4.00 -17.56 33.70
N PRO A 86 -3.12 -18.19 32.90
CA PRO A 86 -1.69 -18.16 33.21
C PRO A 86 -0.81 -17.66 32.04
N ASP A 87 0.29 -17.04 32.45
CA ASP A 87 1.34 -16.35 31.70
C ASP A 87 2.06 -17.20 30.64
N ASN A 88 1.96 -16.80 29.35
CA ASN A 88 2.95 -17.12 28.31
C ASN A 88 2.68 -16.43 26.95
N LYS A 89 2.28 -15.15 26.92
CA LYS A 89 1.86 -14.48 25.68
C LYS A 89 2.50 -13.10 25.48
N THR A 90 3.63 -13.03 24.79
CA THR A 90 4.06 -11.76 24.16
C THR A 90 3.78 -11.80 22.65
N ASP A 91 3.95 -12.96 22.01
CA ASP A 91 3.70 -13.11 20.57
C ASP A 91 2.22 -13.27 20.22
N ASN A 92 1.46 -14.06 21.01
CA ASN A 92 0.02 -14.24 20.78
C ASN A 92 -0.79 -12.95 21.00
N VAL A 93 -0.37 -12.06 21.91
CA VAL A 93 -1.11 -10.81 22.18
C VAL A 93 -1.10 -9.88 20.97
N THR A 94 -0.01 -9.86 20.21
CA THR A 94 0.11 -8.98 19.04
C THR A 94 -0.74 -9.50 17.88
N GLN A 95 -0.71 -10.81 17.65
CA GLN A 95 -1.54 -11.46 16.64
C GLN A 95 -3.04 -11.35 16.96
N ASP A 96 -3.42 -11.53 18.23
CA ASP A 96 -4.82 -11.38 18.69
C ASP A 96 -5.33 -9.95 18.41
N LYS A 97 -4.50 -8.92 18.66
CA LYS A 97 -4.85 -7.50 18.38
C LYS A 97 -5.05 -7.23 16.90
N GLU A 98 -4.18 -7.74 16.03
CA GLU A 98 -4.30 -7.56 14.59
C GLU A 98 -5.54 -8.26 14.04
N VAL A 99 -5.85 -9.45 14.53
CA VAL A 99 -7.07 -10.19 14.15
C VAL A 99 -8.32 -9.43 14.59
N ILE A 100 -8.36 -8.92 15.82
CA ILE A 100 -9.48 -8.11 16.31
C ILE A 100 -9.66 -6.86 15.42
N GLN A 101 -8.57 -6.13 15.15
CA GLN A 101 -8.62 -4.94 14.32
C GLN A 101 -9.13 -5.25 12.90
N TRP A 102 -8.64 -6.33 12.30
CA TRP A 102 -9.11 -6.80 11.00
C TRP A 102 -10.60 -7.16 11.03
N LYS A 103 -11.07 -7.89 12.05
CA LYS A 103 -12.50 -8.22 12.19
C LYS A 103 -13.40 -6.99 12.30
N LEU A 104 -12.94 -5.91 12.95
CA LEU A 104 -13.67 -4.64 12.97
C LEU A 104 -13.80 -4.03 11.57
N THR A 105 -12.80 -4.20 10.69
CA THR A 105 -12.88 -3.72 9.30
C THR A 105 -13.90 -4.49 8.45
N LEU A 106 -14.15 -5.77 8.75
CA LEU A 106 -15.05 -6.62 7.96
C LEU A 106 -16.49 -6.11 7.89
N HIS A 107 -16.97 -5.53 9.00
CA HIS A 107 -18.29 -4.91 9.05
C HIS A 107 -18.37 -3.68 8.13
N GLN A 108 -17.35 -2.82 8.17
CA GLN A 108 -17.28 -1.63 7.32
C GLN A 108 -17.24 -2.01 5.83
N ILE A 109 -16.44 -3.02 5.47
CA ILE A 109 -16.41 -3.59 4.12
C ILE A 109 -17.81 -4.04 3.72
N GLY A 110 -18.52 -4.75 4.60
CA GLY A 110 -19.87 -5.21 4.30
C GLY A 110 -20.86 -4.08 4.06
N LEU A 111 -20.80 -3.00 4.85
CA LEU A 111 -21.65 -1.83 4.62
C LEU A 111 -21.36 -1.15 3.28
N ASP A 112 -20.09 -1.07 2.88
CA ASP A 112 -19.71 -0.44 1.62
C ASP A 112 -20.09 -1.30 0.42
N VAL A 113 -19.91 -2.63 0.50
CA VAL A 113 -20.36 -3.58 -0.53
C VAL A 113 -21.86 -3.49 -0.79
N VAL A 114 -22.67 -3.36 0.27
CA VAL A 114 -24.13 -3.15 0.12
C VAL A 114 -24.43 -1.82 -0.58
N ARG A 115 -23.56 -0.82 -0.46
CA ARG A 115 -23.75 0.51 -1.08
C ARG A 115 -23.26 0.56 -2.52
N THR A 116 -22.23 -0.19 -2.87
CA THR A 116 -21.55 -0.20 -4.18
C THR A 116 -22.50 -0.62 -5.29
N ASP A 117 -22.57 0.21 -6.33
CA ASP A 117 -23.20 -0.06 -7.63
C ASP A 117 -24.57 -0.76 -7.58
N ARG A 118 -25.41 -0.41 -6.60
CA ARG A 118 -26.74 -1.00 -6.36
C ARG A 118 -27.69 -0.98 -7.56
N ALA A 119 -27.42 -0.13 -8.56
CA ALA A 119 -28.20 -0.05 -9.78
C ALA A 119 -27.78 -1.08 -10.85
N LEU A 120 -26.66 -1.78 -10.66
CA LEU A 120 -26.20 -2.82 -11.58
C LEU A 120 -26.85 -4.16 -11.23
N GLN A 121 -27.47 -4.79 -12.22
CA GLN A 121 -28.07 -6.13 -12.12
C GLN A 121 -27.09 -7.17 -11.56
N TYR A 122 -25.80 -6.99 -11.79
CA TYR A 122 -24.73 -7.84 -11.29
C TYR A 122 -24.76 -8.01 -9.76
N TYR A 123 -25.08 -6.95 -9.01
CA TYR A 123 -25.13 -6.97 -7.55
C TYR A 123 -26.50 -7.32 -6.97
N GLU A 124 -27.49 -7.69 -7.78
CA GLU A 124 -28.77 -8.19 -7.26
C GLU A 124 -28.60 -9.54 -6.56
N THR A 125 -27.63 -10.34 -6.98
CA THR A 125 -27.33 -11.65 -6.40
C THR A 125 -26.41 -11.51 -5.17
N PRO A 126 -26.77 -12.05 -4.00
CA PRO A 126 -25.94 -11.99 -2.80
C PRO A 126 -24.59 -12.69 -2.98
N GLU A 127 -24.47 -13.66 -3.90
CA GLU A 127 -23.22 -14.36 -4.20
C GLU A 127 -22.16 -13.42 -4.79
N ASN A 128 -22.57 -12.51 -5.69
CA ASN A 128 -21.65 -11.53 -6.29
C ASN A 128 -21.22 -10.45 -5.28
N GLN A 129 -22.11 -10.08 -4.35
CA GLN A 129 -21.76 -9.20 -3.23
C GLN A 129 -20.79 -9.89 -2.27
N ALA A 130 -21.05 -11.14 -1.91
CA ALA A 130 -20.16 -11.94 -1.07
C ALA A 130 -18.78 -12.12 -1.72
N ARG A 131 -18.71 -12.26 -3.04
CA ARG A 131 -17.45 -12.33 -3.79
C ARG A 131 -16.63 -11.04 -3.69
N LEU A 132 -17.28 -9.89 -3.83
CA LEU A 132 -16.64 -8.59 -3.62
C LEU A 132 -16.16 -8.43 -2.18
N TRP A 133 -16.99 -8.83 -1.21
CA TRP A 133 -16.65 -8.79 0.20
C TRP A 133 -15.45 -9.70 0.54
N ASP A 134 -15.42 -10.94 0.02
CA ASP A 134 -14.31 -11.89 0.22
C ASP A 134 -12.97 -11.33 -0.27
N ILE A 135 -12.94 -10.77 -1.49
CA ILE A 135 -11.72 -10.18 -2.08
C ILE A 135 -11.19 -9.04 -1.20
N LEU A 136 -12.08 -8.14 -0.76
CA LEU A 136 -11.71 -7.00 0.08
C LEU A 136 -11.26 -7.43 1.49
N ALA A 137 -11.94 -8.43 2.07
CA ALA A 137 -11.58 -9.00 3.37
C ALA A 137 -10.21 -9.67 3.35
N VAL A 138 -9.92 -10.45 2.30
CA VAL A 138 -8.62 -11.10 2.12
C VAL A 138 -7.53 -10.04 1.88
N TYR A 139 -7.82 -9.02 1.06
CA TYR A 139 -6.88 -7.92 0.81
C TYR A 139 -6.50 -7.18 2.10
N SER A 140 -7.50 -6.81 2.93
CA SER A 140 -7.25 -6.04 4.16
C SER A 140 -6.43 -6.81 5.21
N TRP A 141 -6.43 -8.14 5.14
CA TRP A 141 -5.56 -8.97 5.99
C TRP A 141 -4.12 -9.03 5.48
N ILE A 142 -3.94 -9.09 4.16
CA ILE A 142 -2.62 -9.23 3.53
C ILE A 142 -1.83 -7.93 3.64
N ASP A 143 -2.44 -6.82 3.28
CA ASP A 143 -1.80 -5.51 3.31
C ASP A 143 -2.26 -4.73 4.53
N LYS A 144 -1.70 -5.06 5.71
CA LYS A 144 -2.08 -4.47 6.99
C LYS A 144 -1.73 -2.98 7.10
N GLU A 145 -0.72 -2.52 6.35
CA GLU A 145 -0.30 -1.11 6.37
C GLU A 145 -1.31 -0.23 5.64
N ILE A 146 -1.86 -0.72 4.53
CA ILE A 146 -2.92 -0.04 3.77
C ILE A 146 -4.30 -0.30 4.39
N GLY A 147 -4.55 -1.56 4.74
CA GLY A 147 -5.84 -2.05 5.23
C GLY A 147 -6.96 -1.89 4.19
N TYR A 148 -8.18 -1.74 4.69
CA TYR A 148 -9.34 -1.34 3.87
C TYR A 148 -9.63 0.15 4.05
N CYS A 149 -9.83 0.85 2.94
CA CYS A 149 -10.24 2.24 2.89
C CYS A 149 -11.61 2.36 2.20
N GLN A 150 -12.43 3.31 2.65
CA GLN A 150 -13.69 3.60 1.97
C GLN A 150 -13.44 3.97 0.50
N GLY A 151 -14.27 3.43 -0.41
CA GLY A 151 -14.13 3.58 -1.86
C GLY A 151 -13.33 2.46 -2.55
N MET A 152 -12.63 1.61 -1.79
CA MET A 152 -11.97 0.42 -2.34
C MET A 152 -12.97 -0.59 -2.93
N SER A 153 -14.19 -0.66 -2.40
CA SER A 153 -15.27 -1.47 -2.97
C SER A 153 -15.67 -1.00 -4.38
N ASP A 154 -15.77 0.32 -4.57
CA ASP A 154 -16.12 0.92 -5.87
C ASP A 154 -14.98 0.77 -6.89
N LEU A 155 -13.71 0.78 -6.43
CA LEU A 155 -12.55 0.47 -7.28
C LEU A 155 -12.49 -1.02 -7.67
N CYS A 156 -12.88 -1.92 -6.77
CA CYS A 156 -12.86 -3.35 -7.01
C CYS A 156 -14.03 -3.81 -7.88
N SER A 157 -15.18 -3.15 -7.78
CA SER A 157 -16.40 -3.47 -8.51
C SER A 157 -16.21 -3.72 -10.02
N PRO A 158 -15.62 -2.79 -10.80
CA PRO A 158 -15.44 -3.01 -12.24
C PRO A 158 -14.48 -4.16 -12.56
N ILE A 159 -13.51 -4.46 -11.68
CA ILE A 159 -12.60 -5.61 -11.85
C ILE A 159 -13.37 -6.91 -11.72
N ILE A 160 -14.20 -7.03 -10.70
CA ILE A 160 -15.01 -8.23 -10.43
C ILE A 160 -16.03 -8.45 -11.54
N ILE A 161 -16.63 -7.40 -12.09
CA ILE A 161 -17.58 -7.53 -13.20
C ILE A 161 -16.90 -8.05 -14.47
N VAL A 162 -15.64 -7.66 -14.70
CA VAL A 162 -14.89 -8.01 -15.93
C VAL A 162 -14.13 -9.33 -15.80
N ILE A 163 -13.72 -9.70 -14.60
CA ILE A 163 -12.92 -10.90 -14.31
C ILE A 163 -13.79 -11.89 -13.54
N GLU A 164 -14.15 -12.98 -14.22
CA GLU A 164 -15.09 -13.96 -13.68
C GLU A 164 -14.52 -14.76 -12.50
N ASN A 165 -13.24 -15.07 -12.52
CA ASN A 165 -12.59 -15.85 -11.46
C ASN A 165 -12.19 -14.94 -10.28
N GLU A 166 -12.61 -15.32 -9.07
CA GLU A 166 -12.38 -14.53 -7.86
C GLU A 166 -10.89 -14.30 -7.56
N ALA A 167 -10.06 -15.34 -7.66
CA ALA A 167 -8.63 -15.23 -7.39
C ALA A 167 -7.93 -14.33 -8.42
N ASP A 168 -8.27 -14.46 -9.70
CA ASP A 168 -7.71 -13.59 -10.74
C ASP A 168 -8.12 -12.12 -10.52
N ALA A 169 -9.37 -11.89 -10.10
CA ALA A 169 -9.89 -10.57 -9.73
C ALA A 169 -9.16 -9.99 -8.52
N PHE A 170 -8.90 -10.81 -7.49
CA PHE A 170 -8.10 -10.42 -6.33
C PHE A 170 -6.71 -9.90 -6.74
N TRP A 171 -5.98 -10.65 -7.57
CA TRP A 171 -4.64 -10.21 -7.99
C TRP A 171 -4.67 -8.98 -8.87
N CYS A 172 -5.70 -8.81 -9.71
CA CYS A 172 -5.91 -7.60 -10.48
C CYS A 172 -6.17 -6.39 -9.59
N PHE A 173 -6.99 -6.57 -8.54
CA PHE A 173 -7.26 -5.54 -7.54
C PHE A 173 -6.01 -5.18 -6.74
N GLU A 174 -5.24 -6.18 -6.31
CA GLU A 174 -3.98 -6.00 -5.60
C GLU A 174 -2.99 -5.14 -6.41
N HIS A 175 -2.84 -5.42 -7.71
CA HIS A 175 -1.98 -4.64 -8.59
C HIS A 175 -2.52 -3.22 -8.83
N LEU A 176 -3.84 -3.05 -8.92
CA LEU A 176 -4.45 -1.73 -8.98
C LEU A 176 -4.09 -0.90 -7.74
N MET A 177 -4.24 -1.48 -6.55
CA MET A 177 -3.96 -0.79 -5.29
C MET A 177 -2.49 -0.40 -5.15
N ARG A 178 -1.56 -1.29 -5.53
CA ARG A 178 -0.13 -0.97 -5.59
C ARG A 178 0.16 0.26 -6.46
N ARG A 179 -0.51 0.38 -7.61
CA ARG A 179 -0.34 1.54 -8.50
C ARG A 179 -0.94 2.82 -7.91
N VAL A 180 -2.13 2.75 -7.34
CA VAL A 180 -2.79 3.90 -6.69
C VAL A 180 -1.92 4.44 -5.55
N VAL A 181 -1.41 3.54 -4.71
CA VAL A 181 -0.52 3.89 -3.59
C VAL A 181 0.79 4.46 -4.10
N CYS A 182 1.40 3.84 -5.11
CA CYS A 182 2.65 4.33 -5.71
C CYS A 182 2.48 5.74 -6.29
N ILE A 183 1.40 5.99 -7.03
CA ILE A 183 1.06 7.31 -7.56
C ILE A 183 0.93 8.31 -6.42
N PHE A 184 0.20 7.97 -5.36
CA PHE A 184 0.03 8.82 -4.19
C PHE A 184 1.37 9.18 -3.50
N LEU A 185 2.26 8.21 -3.31
CA LEU A 185 3.58 8.42 -2.73
C LEU A 185 4.50 9.28 -3.61
N ILE A 186 4.45 9.09 -4.94
CA ILE A 186 5.18 9.94 -5.89
C ILE A 186 4.69 11.39 -5.80
N TYR A 187 3.37 11.61 -5.71
CA TYR A 187 2.82 12.95 -5.57
C TYR A 187 3.24 13.62 -4.26
N LEU A 188 3.15 12.93 -3.13
CA LEU A 188 3.64 13.45 -1.85
C LEU A 188 5.12 13.84 -1.94
N ALA A 189 5.93 13.01 -2.61
CA ALA A 189 7.33 13.28 -2.84
C ALA A 189 7.62 14.47 -3.76
N ILE A 190 6.75 14.75 -4.75
CA ILE A 190 6.86 15.90 -5.65
C ILE A 190 6.42 17.18 -4.93
N TRP A 191 5.28 17.13 -4.23
CA TRP A 191 4.74 18.23 -3.43
C TRP A 191 5.73 18.68 -2.35
N GLU A 192 6.38 17.73 -1.67
CA GLU A 192 7.42 18.01 -0.66
C GLU A 192 8.64 18.74 -1.23
N LYS A 193 8.99 18.47 -2.50
CA LYS A 193 10.15 19.12 -3.15
C LYS A 193 9.88 20.55 -3.60
N GLY A 194 8.66 21.06 -3.45
CA GLY A 194 8.33 22.42 -3.84
C GLY A 194 8.63 22.72 -5.31
N LEU A 195 8.55 21.70 -6.18
CA LEU A 195 8.67 21.79 -7.65
C LEU A 195 7.42 22.46 -8.27
N ASP A 196 6.93 23.50 -7.60
CA ASP A 196 5.86 24.36 -8.06
C ASP A 196 6.45 25.64 -8.68
N ASP A 197 7.47 25.46 -9.52
CA ASP A 197 7.89 26.39 -10.54
C ASP A 197 7.01 26.19 -11.78
N GLY A 198 5.69 26.42 -11.61
CA GLY A 198 4.74 26.83 -12.66
C GLY A 198 4.65 25.98 -13.95
N GLY A 199 5.22 24.77 -13.98
CA GLY A 199 5.58 24.10 -15.23
C GLY A 199 5.05 22.68 -15.43
N THR A 200 4.47 22.03 -14.41
CA THR A 200 3.95 20.66 -14.59
C THR A 200 2.51 20.66 -15.08
N THR A 201 2.29 21.27 -16.25
CA THR A 201 1.11 21.06 -17.10
C THR A 201 1.24 19.75 -17.88
N SER A 202 1.47 18.64 -17.17
CA SER A 202 1.23 17.32 -17.76
C SER A 202 -0.21 16.93 -17.45
N ASN A 203 -0.88 16.28 -18.41
CA ASN A 203 -2.27 15.79 -18.27
C ASN A 203 -2.49 14.98 -16.98
N LEU A 204 -1.44 14.40 -16.41
CA LEU A 204 -1.45 13.69 -15.13
C LEU A 204 -1.67 14.61 -13.93
N GLY A 205 -1.02 15.78 -13.89
CA GLY A 205 -1.21 16.79 -12.83
C GLY A 205 -2.62 17.40 -12.85
N LEU A 206 -3.17 17.64 -14.05
CA LEU A 206 -4.57 18.06 -14.22
C LEU A 206 -5.57 16.95 -13.92
N MET A 207 -5.32 15.70 -14.35
CA MET A 207 -6.15 14.56 -13.98
C MET A 207 -6.19 14.37 -12.46
N MET A 208 -5.05 14.52 -11.78
CA MET A 208 -4.98 14.36 -10.33
C MET A 208 -5.63 15.54 -9.61
N ARG A 209 -5.50 16.78 -10.11
CA ARG A 209 -6.28 17.92 -9.60
C ARG A 209 -7.77 17.66 -9.74
N VAL A 210 -8.22 17.17 -10.89
CA VAL A 210 -9.63 16.80 -11.09
C VAL A 210 -10.04 15.65 -10.15
N ILE A 211 -9.24 14.61 -9.96
CA ILE A 211 -9.55 13.51 -9.01
C ILE A 211 -9.59 14.02 -7.56
N LEU A 212 -8.65 14.89 -7.17
CA LEU A 212 -8.59 15.45 -5.80
C LEU A 212 -9.62 16.55 -5.54
N GLU A 213 -10.06 17.27 -6.57
CA GLU A 213 -10.97 18.42 -6.49
C GLU A 213 -12.43 18.02 -6.78
N VAL A 214 -12.65 16.91 -7.51
CA VAL A 214 -13.96 16.27 -7.65
C VAL A 214 -14.26 15.36 -6.44
N ASP A 215 -13.25 14.76 -5.81
CA ASP A 215 -13.43 13.94 -4.59
C ASP A 215 -12.64 14.48 -3.38
N GLY A 216 -13.09 15.62 -2.83
CA GLY A 216 -12.67 16.08 -1.49
C GLY A 216 -12.98 15.07 -0.36
N ILE A 217 -13.83 14.08 -0.64
CA ILE A 217 -14.15 12.94 0.23
C ILE A 217 -12.96 11.97 0.32
N LEU A 218 -12.18 11.78 -0.75
CA LEU A 218 -11.05 10.84 -0.78
C LEU A 218 -9.94 11.29 0.18
N MET A 219 -9.63 12.59 0.23
CA MET A 219 -8.61 13.16 1.13
C MET A 219 -9.02 13.17 2.62
N SER A 220 -10.32 13.30 2.90
CA SER A 220 -10.86 13.25 4.27
C SER A 220 -10.99 11.82 4.82
N HIS A 221 -11.08 10.82 3.93
CA HIS A 221 -11.19 9.41 4.27
C HIS A 221 -9.89 8.60 4.10
N ILE A 222 -8.75 9.24 3.82
CA ILE A 222 -7.44 8.56 3.79
C ILE A 222 -7.17 7.95 5.16
N PRO A 223 -7.03 6.61 5.28
CA PRO A 223 -6.82 5.99 6.57
C PRO A 223 -5.50 6.40 7.21
N TYR A 224 -5.46 6.32 8.52
CA TYR A 224 -4.25 6.54 9.31
C TYR A 224 -3.06 5.67 8.85
N GLY A 225 -3.30 4.50 8.26
CA GLY A 225 -2.26 3.64 7.67
C GLY A 225 -1.50 4.31 6.53
N TRP A 226 -2.20 5.00 5.63
CA TRP A 226 -1.57 5.72 4.51
C TRP A 226 -0.86 6.98 4.98
N LYS A 227 -1.40 7.65 6.02
CA LYS A 227 -0.68 8.72 6.72
C LYS A 227 0.57 8.18 7.39
N GLY A 228 0.53 6.96 7.94
CA GLY A 228 1.67 6.26 8.54
C GLY A 228 2.75 5.92 7.53
N ILE A 229 2.39 5.28 6.41
CA ILE A 229 3.32 4.96 5.31
C ILE A 229 3.92 6.25 4.74
N ALA A 230 3.10 7.28 4.52
CA ALA A 230 3.57 8.59 4.10
C ALA A 230 4.54 9.18 5.13
N ASN A 231 4.20 9.19 6.42
CA ASN A 231 5.03 9.74 7.49
C ASN A 231 6.35 8.97 7.69
N GLU A 232 6.33 7.64 7.59
CA GLU A 232 7.53 6.79 7.70
C GLU A 232 8.43 6.97 6.46
N THR A 233 7.84 7.10 5.27
CA THR A 233 8.57 7.44 4.04
C THR A 233 9.20 8.83 4.16
N LEU A 234 8.49 9.81 4.70
CA LEU A 234 8.98 11.16 5.00
C LEU A 234 10.10 11.13 6.07
N LYS A 235 9.98 10.27 7.08
CA LYS A 235 10.99 10.09 8.13
C LYS A 235 12.29 9.52 7.57
N ARG A 236 12.24 8.41 6.83
CA ARG A 236 13.40 7.79 6.17
C ARG A 236 14.07 8.73 5.18
N ARG A 237 13.29 9.58 4.51
CA ARG A 237 13.81 10.62 3.63
C ARG A 237 14.54 11.73 4.39
N ARG A 238 13.98 12.24 5.50
CA ARG A 238 14.68 13.22 6.36
C ARG A 238 16.00 12.69 6.90
N GLU A 239 16.04 11.43 7.29
CA GLU A 239 17.26 10.74 7.75
C GLU A 239 18.29 10.63 6.61
N TRP A 240 17.87 10.27 5.41
CA TRP A 240 18.74 10.19 4.24
C TRP A 240 19.27 11.56 3.78
N GLU A 241 18.43 12.60 3.78
CA GLU A 241 18.83 13.97 3.46
C GLU A 241 19.74 14.58 4.52
N GLY A 242 19.48 14.30 5.80
CA GLY A 242 20.40 14.62 6.90
C GLY A 242 21.76 13.97 6.67
N GLY A 243 21.79 12.69 6.33
CA GLY A 243 23.01 11.96 5.99
C GLY A 243 23.75 12.52 4.76
N LYS A 244 23.03 13.01 3.76
CA LYS A 244 23.64 13.69 2.59
C LYS A 244 24.27 15.02 2.95
N LYS A 245 23.57 15.87 3.71
CA LYS A 245 24.10 17.16 4.16
C LYS A 245 25.35 17.00 5.02
N THR A 246 25.37 15.98 5.89
CA THR A 246 26.57 15.64 6.69
C THR A 246 27.73 15.20 5.80
N LYS A 247 27.49 14.35 4.80
CA LYS A 247 28.53 13.91 3.85
C LYS A 247 29.05 15.03 2.96
N GLU A 248 28.18 15.95 2.55
CA GLU A 248 28.58 17.13 1.77
C GLU A 248 29.32 18.19 2.59
N ALA A 249 29.07 18.27 3.90
CA ALA A 249 29.83 19.12 4.81
C ALA A 249 31.25 18.57 5.03
N LEU A 250 31.37 17.27 5.34
CA LEU A 250 32.66 16.57 5.48
C LEU A 250 33.54 16.72 4.23
N ARG A 251 32.96 16.55 3.04
CA ARG A 251 33.70 16.68 1.77
C ARG A 251 34.17 18.10 1.47
N ARG A 252 33.48 19.13 2.00
CA ARG A 252 33.91 20.53 1.89
C ARG A 252 35.06 20.82 2.84
N GLU A 253 35.00 20.32 4.07
CA GLU A 253 36.10 20.45 5.03
C GLU A 253 37.37 19.74 4.51
N GLU A 254 37.26 18.52 3.99
CA GLU A 254 38.39 17.78 3.40
C GLU A 254 39.01 18.50 2.18
N GLY A 255 38.16 19.05 1.30
CA GLY A 255 38.62 19.80 0.13
C GLY A 255 39.20 21.19 0.44
N GLU A 256 38.85 21.78 1.59
CA GLU A 256 39.47 23.02 2.09
C GLU A 256 40.85 22.72 2.69
N THR A 257 41.00 21.63 3.44
CA THR A 257 42.30 21.20 3.98
C THR A 257 43.32 20.87 2.88
N GLU A 258 42.92 20.17 1.81
CA GLU A 258 43.83 19.84 0.70
C GLU A 258 44.32 21.10 -0.05
N LYS A 259 43.46 22.12 -0.19
CA LYS A 259 43.83 23.39 -0.83
C LYS A 259 44.78 24.23 0.01
N GLU A 260 44.65 24.19 1.33
CA GLU A 260 45.57 24.86 2.25
C GLU A 260 46.97 24.22 2.21
N GLU A 261 47.04 22.88 2.12
CA GLU A 261 48.29 22.14 1.97
C GLU A 261 48.99 22.46 0.64
N GLU A 262 48.28 22.43 -0.49
CA GLU A 262 48.84 22.76 -1.81
C GLU A 262 49.36 24.21 -1.89
N GLN A 263 48.63 25.18 -1.30
CA GLN A 263 49.11 26.56 -1.23
C GLN A 263 50.34 26.72 -0.35
N GLY A 264 50.42 25.98 0.76
CA GLY A 264 51.60 25.94 1.62
C GLY A 264 52.85 25.43 0.88
N GLU A 265 52.72 24.32 0.15
CA GLU A 265 53.82 23.74 -0.62
C GLU A 265 54.30 24.64 -1.77
N SER A 266 53.37 25.31 -2.46
CA SER A 266 53.70 26.22 -3.56
C SER A 266 54.51 27.42 -3.06
N LYS A 267 54.11 28.02 -1.92
CA LYS A 267 54.85 29.12 -1.30
C LYS A 267 56.24 28.69 -0.87
N LEU A 268 56.38 27.49 -0.30
CA LEU A 268 57.68 26.95 0.11
C LEU A 268 58.63 26.71 -1.07
N LYS A 269 58.08 26.28 -2.22
CA LYS A 269 58.85 26.11 -3.46
C LYS A 269 59.32 27.46 -4.00
N GLU A 270 58.45 28.47 -4.05
CA GLU A 270 58.83 29.82 -4.51
C GLU A 270 59.92 30.45 -3.62
N GLU A 271 59.84 30.27 -2.30
CA GLU A 271 60.82 30.80 -1.36
C GLU A 271 62.19 30.12 -1.52
N LYS A 272 62.20 28.78 -1.71
CA LYS A 272 63.43 28.03 -2.04
C LYS A 272 64.04 28.48 -3.37
N TYR A 273 63.23 28.74 -4.40
CA TYR A 273 63.73 29.24 -5.69
C TYR A 273 64.34 30.64 -5.56
N ARG A 274 63.72 31.52 -4.76
CA ARG A 274 64.23 32.88 -4.52
C ARG A 274 65.58 32.86 -3.80
N HIS A 275 65.70 32.05 -2.75
CA HIS A 275 66.93 31.90 -1.99
C HIS A 275 68.07 31.30 -2.85
N ASN A 276 67.77 30.31 -3.69
CA ASN A 276 68.77 29.69 -4.57
C ASN A 276 69.23 30.61 -5.71
N ARG A 277 68.39 31.59 -6.11
CA ARG A 277 68.74 32.60 -7.11
C ARG A 277 69.67 33.67 -6.54
N GLU A 278 69.44 34.07 -5.29
CA GLU A 278 70.31 35.01 -4.57
C GLU A 278 71.69 34.41 -4.30
N PHE A 279 71.77 33.11 -3.97
CA PHE A 279 73.05 32.41 -3.78
C PHE A 279 73.87 32.25 -5.06
N ARG A 280 73.23 32.29 -6.24
CA ARG A 280 73.90 32.14 -7.55
C ARG A 280 74.43 33.45 -8.14
N MET A 281 74.08 34.60 -7.55
CA MET A 281 74.53 35.93 -7.98
C MET A 281 75.59 36.54 -7.05
N SER A 282 76.05 35.77 -6.06
CA SER A 282 77.11 36.14 -5.12
C SER A 282 78.34 35.27 -5.36
#